data_AF-A0A6S6S2L2-F1
#
_entry.id   AF-A0A6S6S2L2-F1
#
_cell.length_a   1.000
_cell.length_b   1.000
_cell.length_c   1.000
_cell.angle_alpha   90.00
_cell.angle_beta   90.00
_cell.angle_gamma   90.00
#
_symmetry.space_group_name_H-M   'P 1'
#
loop_
_entity.id
_entity.type
_entity.pdbx_description
1 polymer ?
#
loop_
_entity_poly.entity_id
_entity_poly.type
_entity_poly.pdbx_seq_one_letter_code
_entity_poly.pdbx_strand_id
1 'polypeptide(L)'
;MHEILLEIRKNSKLSRKKLSDLSGFKEPTIVSYEKGLRKISDKYIQFISLYFNVSEDYIRGYKSENEEYTPLKRTILMYQDIYSYTDKEMGSLMDFMSDGKFYKEFLEIDVADIKKRNISLIIESIESLNIKPSCVGLTLPTIEPIERKMERLGANLSDDAIKEYVKQNKEHFEERKEMLDKRVFIMEEKGINLNNEYYAENIKQRNLAKKNYTPVKEVKELPKKYQDIVDLLPYASDKFLEDIHNKLKTMKEIQSL
;
A
#
# COMPACT_ATOMS: atom_id res chain seq x y z
N MET A 1 18.71 -13.88 -14.83
CA MET A 1 17.97 -13.97 -13.54
C MET A 1 18.90 -13.86 -12.32
N HIS A 2 19.81 -14.81 -12.07
CA HIS A 2 20.66 -14.80 -10.85
C HIS A 2 21.64 -13.61 -10.78
N GLU A 3 22.23 -13.24 -11.92
CA GLU A 3 23.13 -12.09 -12.03
C GLU A 3 22.42 -10.77 -11.73
N ILE A 4 21.13 -10.66 -12.06
CA ILE A 4 20.32 -9.45 -11.83
C ILE A 4 20.20 -9.16 -10.33
N LEU A 5 19.99 -10.18 -9.50
CA LEU A 5 19.94 -10.01 -8.04
C LEU A 5 21.29 -9.51 -7.47
N LEU A 6 22.39 -10.04 -7.99
CA LEU A 6 23.74 -9.63 -7.60
C LEU A 6 23.97 -8.16 -7.96
N GLU A 7 23.57 -7.77 -9.17
CA GLU A 7 23.70 -6.41 -9.70
C GLU A 7 22.87 -5.40 -8.89
N ILE A 8 21.58 -5.68 -8.66
CA ILE A 8 20.69 -4.82 -7.85
C ILE A 8 21.32 -4.53 -6.48
N ARG A 9 21.81 -5.58 -5.78
CA ARG A 9 22.42 -5.40 -4.46
C ARG A 9 23.71 -4.58 -4.53
N LYS A 10 24.58 -4.85 -5.53
CA LYS A 10 25.86 -4.14 -5.68
C LYS A 10 25.65 -2.67 -6.05
N ASN A 11 24.74 -2.36 -6.97
CA ASN A 11 24.40 -1.00 -7.37
C ASN A 11 23.82 -0.22 -6.18
N SER A 12 23.09 -0.91 -5.30
CA SER A 12 22.57 -0.37 -4.04
C SER A 12 23.60 -0.31 -2.91
N LYS A 13 24.87 -0.69 -3.16
CA LYS A 13 25.99 -0.68 -2.20
C LYS A 13 25.73 -1.45 -0.90
N LEU A 14 24.92 -2.50 -0.95
CA LEU A 14 24.61 -3.33 0.23
C LEU A 14 25.49 -4.57 0.31
N SER A 15 25.95 -4.90 1.52
CA SER A 15 26.52 -6.22 1.80
C SER A 15 25.41 -7.27 1.87
N ARG A 16 25.75 -8.56 1.66
CA ARG A 16 24.76 -9.65 1.81
C ARG A 16 24.26 -9.77 3.23
N LYS A 17 25.14 -9.57 4.23
CA LYS A 17 24.76 -9.43 5.63
C LYS A 17 23.73 -8.34 5.85
N LYS A 18 23.95 -7.13 5.32
CA LYS A 18 22.98 -6.03 5.47
C LYS A 18 21.65 -6.35 4.79
N LEU A 19 21.67 -6.98 3.61
CA LEU A 19 20.45 -7.44 2.94
C LEU A 19 19.73 -8.53 3.74
N SER A 20 20.48 -9.42 4.39
CA SER A 20 19.95 -10.42 5.33
C SER A 20 19.25 -9.74 6.52
N ASP A 21 19.90 -8.75 7.11
CA ASP A 21 19.37 -8.00 8.26
C ASP A 21 18.11 -7.22 7.91
N LEU A 22 18.00 -6.69 6.68
CA LEU A 22 16.84 -5.95 6.18
C LEU A 22 15.67 -6.86 5.81
N SER A 23 15.94 -8.02 5.24
CA SER A 23 14.92 -8.86 4.62
C SER A 23 14.47 -10.02 5.50
N GLY A 24 15.25 -10.38 6.53
CA GLY A 24 15.04 -11.58 7.33
C GLY A 24 15.43 -12.89 6.63
N PHE A 25 15.84 -12.86 5.35
CA PHE A 25 16.37 -14.03 4.66
C PHE A 25 17.82 -14.29 5.10
N LYS A 26 18.16 -15.54 5.38
CA LYS A 26 19.52 -15.90 5.82
C LYS A 26 20.55 -15.58 4.74
N GLU A 27 21.70 -15.03 5.12
CA GLU A 27 22.80 -14.70 4.19
C GLU A 27 23.21 -15.86 3.26
N PRO A 28 23.35 -17.13 3.72
CA PRO A 28 23.62 -18.26 2.82
C PRO A 28 22.54 -18.50 1.76
N THR A 29 21.28 -18.19 2.08
CA THR A 29 20.17 -18.26 1.12
C THR A 29 20.31 -17.20 0.03
N ILE A 30 20.66 -15.97 0.42
CA ILE A 30 20.96 -14.87 -0.51
C ILE A 30 22.13 -15.25 -1.44
N VAL A 31 23.22 -15.79 -0.89
CA VAL A 31 24.36 -16.29 -1.69
C VAL A 31 23.91 -17.35 -2.70
N SER A 32 23.08 -18.29 -2.27
CA SER A 32 22.58 -19.37 -3.12
C SER A 32 21.71 -18.83 -4.26
N TYR A 33 20.88 -17.81 -4.00
CA TYR A 33 20.06 -17.14 -5.00
C TYR A 33 20.90 -16.36 -6.02
N GLU A 34 21.87 -15.57 -5.56
CA GLU A 34 22.76 -14.79 -6.44
C GLU A 34 23.67 -15.67 -7.31
N LYS A 35 24.05 -16.86 -6.83
CA LYS A 35 24.87 -17.82 -7.58
C LYS A 35 24.07 -18.79 -8.44
N GLY A 36 22.73 -18.76 -8.37
CA GLY A 36 21.88 -19.73 -9.06
C GLY A 36 21.97 -21.16 -8.54
N LEU A 37 22.47 -21.35 -7.33
CA LEU A 37 22.56 -22.67 -6.69
C LEU A 37 21.20 -23.16 -6.18
N ARG A 38 20.21 -22.27 -6.09
CA ARG A 38 18.86 -22.56 -5.62
C ARG A 38 17.83 -21.74 -6.38
N LYS A 39 16.67 -22.34 -6.66
CA LYS A 39 15.48 -21.62 -7.16
C LYS A 39 15.08 -20.50 -6.19
N ILE A 40 14.95 -19.29 -6.71
CA ILE A 40 14.57 -18.10 -5.94
C ILE A 40 13.10 -18.23 -5.53
N SER A 41 12.77 -17.86 -4.30
CA SER A 41 11.38 -17.86 -3.82
C SER A 41 10.65 -16.58 -4.26
N ASP A 42 9.35 -16.68 -4.51
CA ASP A 42 8.54 -15.53 -4.91
C ASP A 42 8.53 -14.44 -3.82
N LYS A 43 8.51 -14.83 -2.54
CA LYS A 43 8.65 -13.89 -1.42
C LYS A 43 9.94 -13.07 -1.48
N TYR A 44 11.05 -13.69 -1.91
CA TYR A 44 12.31 -12.98 -2.06
C TYR A 44 12.27 -12.04 -3.27
N ILE A 45 11.70 -12.49 -4.39
CA ILE A 45 11.52 -11.65 -5.60
C ILE A 45 10.67 -10.43 -5.27
N GLN A 46 9.53 -10.62 -4.61
CA GLN A 46 8.63 -9.55 -4.18
C GLN A 46 9.33 -8.57 -3.21
N PHE A 47 10.10 -9.07 -2.25
CA PHE A 47 10.89 -8.21 -1.37
C PHE A 47 11.89 -7.35 -2.16
N ILE A 48 12.68 -7.95 -3.05
CA ILE A 48 13.66 -7.21 -3.88
C ILE A 48 12.93 -6.21 -4.77
N SER A 49 11.83 -6.63 -5.38
CA SER A 49 11.01 -5.82 -6.27
C SER A 49 10.51 -4.56 -5.58
N LEU A 50 9.83 -4.71 -4.44
CA LEU A 50 9.27 -3.59 -3.70
C LEU A 50 10.35 -2.76 -3.02
N TYR A 51 11.34 -3.36 -2.36
CA TYR A 51 12.38 -2.61 -1.65
C TYR A 51 13.29 -1.80 -2.57
N PHE A 52 13.66 -2.32 -3.75
CA PHE A 52 14.55 -1.63 -4.70
C PHE A 52 13.82 -0.93 -5.85
N ASN A 53 12.48 -0.96 -5.86
CA ASN A 53 11.67 -0.42 -6.96
C ASN A 53 12.01 -1.01 -8.34
N VAL A 54 12.13 -2.34 -8.41
CA VAL A 54 12.40 -3.04 -9.66
C VAL A 54 11.25 -3.99 -10.00
N SER A 55 10.85 -4.12 -11.25
CA SER A 55 9.75 -5.02 -11.61
C SER A 55 10.12 -6.48 -11.42
N GLU A 56 9.14 -7.30 -11.03
CA GLU A 56 9.35 -8.75 -10.96
C GLU A 56 9.76 -9.35 -12.32
N ASP A 57 9.18 -8.85 -13.41
CA ASP A 57 9.50 -9.30 -14.76
C ASP A 57 10.97 -9.04 -15.13
N TYR A 58 11.51 -7.90 -14.71
CA TYR A 58 12.93 -7.59 -14.88
C TYR A 58 13.79 -8.54 -14.04
N ILE A 59 13.48 -8.77 -12.76
CA ILE A 59 14.21 -9.73 -11.92
C ILE A 59 14.21 -11.13 -12.55
N ARG A 60 13.05 -11.57 -13.05
CA ARG A 60 12.87 -12.88 -13.68
C ARG A 60 13.53 -12.97 -15.07
N GLY A 61 13.90 -11.84 -15.67
CA GLY A 61 14.51 -11.77 -16.99
C GLY A 61 13.50 -11.91 -18.13
N TYR A 62 12.21 -11.65 -17.87
CA TYR A 62 11.18 -11.56 -18.91
C TYR A 62 11.24 -10.24 -19.68
N LYS A 63 11.83 -9.20 -19.06
CA LYS A 63 12.14 -7.91 -19.70
C LYS A 63 13.62 -7.59 -19.55
N SER A 64 14.20 -6.95 -20.57
CA SER A 64 15.59 -6.48 -20.57
C SER A 64 15.77 -5.18 -19.79
N GLU A 65 14.71 -4.38 -19.68
CA GLU A 65 14.72 -3.09 -19.00
C GLU A 65 13.82 -3.13 -17.77
N ASN A 66 14.21 -2.37 -16.75
CA ASN A 66 13.43 -2.26 -15.53
C ASN A 66 12.31 -1.23 -15.69
N GLU A 67 11.07 -1.69 -15.63
CA GLU A 67 9.90 -0.83 -15.49
C GLU A 67 9.65 -0.56 -14.01
N GLU A 68 10.16 0.57 -13.53
CA GLU A 68 9.95 1.02 -12.15
C GLU A 68 8.46 1.20 -11.85
N TYR A 69 8.05 0.91 -10.61
CA TYR A 69 6.71 1.23 -10.17
C TYR A 69 6.56 2.73 -9.89
N THR A 70 5.37 3.25 -10.16
CA THR A 70 4.98 4.59 -9.69
C THR A 70 4.98 4.62 -8.15
N PRO A 71 5.23 5.77 -7.50
CA PRO A 71 5.20 5.86 -6.04
C PRO A 71 3.89 5.36 -5.43
N LEU A 72 2.75 5.68 -6.07
CA LEU A 72 1.44 5.18 -5.69
C LEU A 72 1.37 3.65 -5.74
N LYS A 73 1.66 3.05 -6.92
CA LYS A 73 1.60 1.60 -7.10
C LYS A 73 2.50 0.88 -6.10
N ARG A 74 3.74 1.34 -5.96
CA ARG A 74 4.73 0.76 -5.06
C ARG A 74 4.27 0.78 -3.61
N THR A 75 3.76 1.92 -3.14
CA THR A 75 3.31 2.10 -1.76
C THR A 75 2.13 1.21 -1.43
N ILE A 76 1.16 1.10 -2.35
CA ILE A 76 -0.01 0.24 -2.18
C ILE A 76 0.40 -1.24 -2.17
N LEU A 77 1.31 -1.66 -3.05
CA LEU A 77 1.85 -3.02 -3.05
C LEU A 77 2.67 -3.35 -1.79
N MET A 78 3.42 -2.38 -1.24
CA MET A 78 4.10 -2.55 0.04
C MET A 78 3.09 -2.76 1.18
N TYR A 79 2.06 -1.92 1.26
CA TYR A 79 1.00 -2.08 2.26
C TYR A 79 0.34 -3.46 2.14
N GLN A 80 -0.02 -3.84 0.91
CA GLN A 80 -0.61 -5.15 0.62
C GLN A 80 0.29 -6.30 1.08
N ASP A 81 1.59 -6.26 0.79
CA ASP A 81 2.51 -7.34 1.20
C ASP A 81 2.74 -7.37 2.73
N ILE A 82 2.91 -6.21 3.37
CA ILE A 82 3.08 -6.13 4.83
C ILE A 82 1.94 -6.84 5.55
N TYR A 83 0.70 -6.58 5.14
CA TYR A 83 -0.50 -7.12 5.79
C TYR A 83 -1.05 -8.38 5.13
N SER A 84 -0.35 -8.91 4.12
CA SER A 84 -0.73 -10.13 3.39
C SER A 84 -2.14 -10.08 2.80
N TYR A 85 -2.58 -8.89 2.37
CA TYR A 85 -3.90 -8.71 1.76
C TYR A 85 -3.91 -9.24 0.33
N THR A 86 -5.02 -9.87 -0.05
CA THR A 86 -5.36 -10.17 -1.43
C THR A 86 -5.80 -8.89 -2.16
N ASP A 87 -5.75 -8.90 -3.50
CA ASP A 87 -6.23 -7.78 -4.32
C ASP A 87 -7.69 -7.40 -4.00
N LYS A 88 -8.51 -8.40 -3.64
CA LYS A 88 -9.92 -8.21 -3.26
C LYS A 88 -10.05 -7.48 -1.92
N GLU A 89 -9.23 -7.85 -0.94
CA GLU A 89 -9.20 -7.19 0.36
C GLU A 89 -8.70 -5.75 0.21
N MET A 90 -7.66 -5.52 -0.58
CA MET A 90 -7.16 -4.17 -0.87
C MET A 90 -8.21 -3.30 -1.57
N GLY A 91 -8.88 -3.83 -2.60
CA GLY A 91 -9.96 -3.11 -3.28
C GLY A 91 -11.08 -2.72 -2.30
N SER A 92 -11.47 -3.64 -1.41
CA SER A 92 -12.50 -3.39 -0.41
C SER A 92 -12.08 -2.35 0.64
N LEU A 93 -10.80 -2.30 1.03
CA LEU A 93 -10.28 -1.32 1.99
C LEU A 93 -10.23 0.11 1.44
N MET A 94 -10.00 0.24 0.13
CA MET A 94 -9.95 1.54 -0.55
C MET A 94 -11.33 2.03 -1.00
N ASP A 95 -12.41 1.38 -0.53
CA ASP A 95 -13.80 1.66 -0.91
C ASP A 95 -14.06 1.60 -2.43
N PHE A 96 -13.28 0.77 -3.12
CA PHE A 96 -13.47 0.48 -4.54
C PHE A 96 -14.37 -0.76 -4.65
N MET A 97 -15.46 -0.64 -5.40
CA MET A 97 -16.55 -1.62 -5.46
C MET A 97 -16.11 -3.10 -5.55
N SER A 98 -17.01 -3.95 -5.07
CA SER A 98 -16.97 -5.38 -4.74
C SER A 98 -16.32 -6.40 -5.71
N ASP A 99 -15.79 -6.01 -6.87
CA ASP A 99 -15.25 -6.93 -7.89
C ASP A 99 -13.73 -6.84 -8.12
N GLY A 100 -13.02 -5.89 -7.49
CA GLY A 100 -11.56 -5.75 -7.58
C GLY A 100 -11.03 -5.28 -8.95
N LYS A 101 -11.92 -4.99 -9.92
CA LYS A 101 -11.54 -4.51 -11.25
C LYS A 101 -10.94 -3.12 -11.19
N PHE A 102 -11.55 -2.23 -10.42
CA PHE A 102 -11.10 -0.85 -10.26
C PHE A 102 -9.75 -0.74 -9.54
N TYR A 103 -9.42 -1.66 -8.64
CA TYR A 103 -8.12 -1.69 -7.95
C TYR A 103 -6.95 -1.85 -8.94
N LYS A 104 -7.09 -2.75 -9.92
CA LYS A 104 -6.06 -2.94 -10.95
C LYS A 104 -5.92 -1.72 -11.84
N GLU A 105 -7.04 -1.17 -12.29
CA GLU A 105 -7.07 0.10 -13.07
C GLU A 105 -6.49 1.28 -12.27
N PHE A 106 -6.61 1.26 -10.94
CA PHE A 106 -6.03 2.24 -10.04
C PHE A 106 -4.50 2.10 -9.91
N LEU A 107 -3.99 0.86 -9.82
CA LEU A 107 -2.55 0.61 -9.81
C LEU A 107 -1.86 0.92 -11.15
N GLU A 108 -2.62 0.91 -12.25
CA GLU A 108 -2.14 1.25 -13.59
C GLU A 108 -2.17 2.75 -13.90
N ILE A 109 -2.54 3.60 -12.91
CA ILE A 109 -2.50 5.05 -13.07
C ILE A 109 -1.04 5.51 -13.23
N ASP A 110 -0.74 6.07 -14.40
CA ASP A 110 0.53 6.77 -14.66
C ASP A 110 0.65 8.00 -13.75
N VAL A 111 1.86 8.30 -13.25
CA VAL A 111 2.17 9.53 -12.49
C VAL A 111 1.80 10.80 -13.27
N ALA A 112 1.97 10.80 -14.59
CA ALA A 112 1.51 11.88 -15.45
C ALA A 112 -0.02 12.01 -15.48
N ASP A 113 -0.72 10.89 -15.29
CA ASP A 113 -2.18 10.83 -15.22
C ASP A 113 -2.73 11.07 -13.81
N ILE A 114 -1.93 10.95 -12.73
CA ILE A 114 -2.31 11.41 -11.38
C ILE A 114 -2.73 12.89 -11.42
N LYS A 115 -2.07 13.68 -12.29
CA LYS A 115 -2.42 15.08 -12.55
C LYS A 115 -3.74 15.24 -13.35
N LYS A 116 -4.14 14.25 -14.15
CA LYS A 116 -5.37 14.28 -14.96
C LYS A 116 -6.58 13.65 -14.25
N ARG A 117 -6.33 12.72 -13.33
CA ARG A 117 -7.35 11.96 -12.60
C ARG A 117 -7.86 12.71 -11.38
N ASN A 118 -8.91 12.18 -10.78
CA ASN A 118 -9.60 12.79 -9.66
C ASN A 118 -8.74 12.66 -8.38
N ILE A 119 -7.84 13.61 -8.14
CA ILE A 119 -6.98 13.71 -6.93
C ILE A 119 -7.75 13.42 -5.63
N SER A 120 -9.04 13.81 -5.58
CA SER A 120 -9.95 13.48 -4.46
C SER A 120 -10.02 11.98 -4.17
N LEU A 121 -10.17 11.14 -5.20
CA LEU A 121 -10.25 9.68 -5.05
C LEU A 121 -8.94 9.11 -4.51
N ILE A 122 -7.80 9.61 -4.98
CA ILE A 122 -6.49 9.15 -4.49
C ILE A 122 -6.36 9.53 -3.00
N ILE A 123 -6.71 10.76 -2.64
CA ILE A 123 -6.71 11.24 -1.24
C ILE A 123 -7.63 10.38 -0.37
N GLU A 124 -8.87 10.12 -0.80
CA GLU A 124 -9.82 9.28 -0.06
C GLU A 124 -9.27 7.86 0.15
N SER A 125 -8.60 7.31 -0.86
CA SER A 125 -8.03 5.96 -0.81
C SER A 125 -6.84 5.85 0.14
N ILE A 126 -5.92 6.82 0.11
CA ILE A 126 -4.77 6.80 1.02
C ILE A 126 -5.18 7.16 2.45
N GLU A 127 -6.24 7.96 2.61
CA GLU A 127 -6.83 8.29 3.91
C GLU A 127 -7.46 7.04 4.55
N SER A 128 -8.17 6.22 3.77
CA SER A 128 -8.76 4.97 4.29
C SER A 128 -7.70 3.96 4.75
N LEU A 129 -6.54 3.97 4.10
CA LEU A 129 -5.37 3.18 4.48
C LEU A 129 -4.49 3.85 5.54
N ASN A 130 -4.80 5.10 5.91
CA ASN A 130 -4.04 5.95 6.82
C ASN A 130 -2.55 6.08 6.41
N ILE A 131 -2.28 6.36 5.13
CA ILE A 131 -0.93 6.47 4.56
C ILE A 131 -0.57 7.95 4.37
N LYS A 132 0.70 8.32 4.60
CA LYS A 132 1.18 9.67 4.28
C LYS A 132 1.08 9.96 2.78
N PRO A 133 0.49 11.09 2.36
CA PRO A 133 0.44 11.50 0.97
C PRO A 133 1.82 11.56 0.29
N SER A 134 2.85 11.98 1.01
CA SER A 134 4.22 12.03 0.48
C SER A 134 4.75 10.68 -0.02
N CYS A 135 4.34 9.56 0.59
CA CYS A 135 4.74 8.21 0.16
C CYS A 135 4.24 7.87 -1.24
N VAL A 136 3.06 8.34 -1.61
CA VAL A 136 2.47 8.11 -2.94
C VAL A 136 2.82 9.21 -3.95
N GLY A 137 3.74 10.11 -3.60
CA GLY A 137 4.16 11.24 -4.45
C GLY A 137 3.18 12.41 -4.44
N LEU A 138 2.24 12.45 -3.50
CA LEU A 138 1.35 13.60 -3.31
C LEU A 138 1.98 14.57 -2.29
N THR A 139 2.23 15.79 -2.76
CA THR A 139 2.67 16.94 -1.96
C THR A 139 1.67 18.09 -2.10
N LEU A 140 1.67 19.05 -1.17
CA LEU A 140 0.83 20.25 -1.27
C LEU A 140 0.92 20.96 -2.63
N PRO A 141 2.11 21.25 -3.20
CA PRO A 141 2.19 21.89 -4.52
C PRO A 141 1.72 20.99 -5.69
N THR A 142 1.54 19.68 -5.49
CA THR A 142 0.98 18.77 -6.50
C THR A 142 -0.54 18.67 -6.49
N ILE A 143 -1.23 19.25 -5.48
CA ILE A 143 -2.69 19.41 -5.52
C ILE A 143 -2.99 20.44 -6.60
N GLU A 144 -3.28 19.94 -7.80
CA GLU A 144 -3.34 20.76 -8.99
C GLU A 144 -4.46 21.81 -8.91
N PRO A 145 -4.18 23.09 -9.22
CA PRO A 145 -5.22 24.10 -9.35
C PRO A 145 -6.27 23.65 -10.37
N ILE A 146 -7.55 23.81 -10.03
CA ILE A 146 -8.68 23.38 -10.87
C ILE A 146 -8.63 24.04 -12.25
N GLU A 147 -8.05 25.24 -12.37
CA GLU A 147 -7.71 25.91 -13.63
C GLU A 147 -6.94 25.00 -14.60
N ARG A 148 -5.82 24.42 -14.16
CA ARG A 148 -5.00 23.51 -14.99
C ARG A 148 -5.71 22.19 -15.29
N LYS A 149 -6.58 21.74 -14.37
CA LYS A 149 -7.43 20.57 -14.58
C LYS A 149 -8.48 20.83 -15.68
N MET A 150 -9.13 22.00 -15.66
CA MET A 150 -10.13 22.41 -16.64
C MET A 150 -9.50 22.68 -18.02
N GLU A 151 -8.32 23.30 -18.07
CA GLU A 151 -7.53 23.45 -19.31
C GLU A 151 -7.23 22.11 -19.98
N ARG A 152 -6.97 21.05 -19.20
CA ARG A 152 -6.69 19.70 -19.73
C ARG A 152 -7.94 18.91 -20.09
N LEU A 153 -9.05 19.11 -19.38
CA LEU A 153 -10.35 18.49 -19.69
C LEU A 153 -11.03 19.16 -20.89
N GLY A 154 -10.65 20.41 -21.16
CA GLY A 154 -11.20 21.29 -22.18
C GLY A 154 -10.65 21.10 -23.58
N ALA A 155 -10.28 19.89 -24.01
CA ALA A 155 -9.92 19.62 -25.41
C ALA A 155 -11.04 19.98 -26.43
N ASN A 156 -12.21 20.47 -25.97
CA ASN A 156 -13.35 20.93 -26.78
C ASN A 156 -14.02 22.25 -26.29
N LEU A 157 -13.48 22.97 -25.31
CA LEU A 157 -14.00 24.28 -24.86
C LEU A 157 -13.01 25.38 -25.25
N SER A 158 -13.49 26.58 -25.60
CA SER A 158 -12.58 27.70 -25.85
C SER A 158 -11.89 28.13 -24.55
N ASP A 159 -10.63 28.55 -24.63
CA ASP A 159 -9.85 29.06 -23.50
C ASP A 159 -10.60 30.15 -22.72
N ASP A 160 -11.37 30.99 -23.43
CA ASP A 160 -12.15 32.07 -22.84
C ASP A 160 -13.34 31.55 -22.02
N ALA A 161 -14.01 30.48 -22.47
CA ALA A 161 -15.09 29.86 -21.71
C ALA A 161 -14.58 29.18 -20.43
N ILE A 162 -13.39 28.57 -20.50
CA ILE A 162 -12.73 27.97 -19.32
C ILE A 162 -12.35 29.06 -18.31
N LYS A 163 -11.71 30.13 -18.77
CA LYS A 163 -11.30 31.27 -17.91
C LYS A 163 -12.51 31.93 -17.26
N GLU A 164 -13.59 32.13 -18.01
CA GLU A 164 -14.80 32.75 -17.47
C GLU A 164 -15.50 31.82 -16.45
N TYR A 165 -15.59 30.52 -16.72
CA TYR A 165 -16.13 29.55 -15.76
C TYR A 165 -15.29 29.48 -14.47
N VAL A 166 -13.96 29.43 -14.60
CA VAL A 166 -13.04 29.50 -13.46
C VAL A 166 -13.27 30.77 -12.66
N LYS A 167 -13.29 31.92 -13.33
CA LYS A 167 -13.44 33.22 -12.70
C LYS A 167 -14.76 33.35 -11.94
N GLN A 168 -15.86 32.85 -12.53
CA GLN A 168 -17.19 32.84 -11.90
C GLN A 168 -17.28 31.93 -10.68
N ASN A 169 -16.46 30.89 -10.61
CA ASN A 169 -16.47 29.88 -9.54
C ASN A 169 -15.20 29.93 -8.67
N LYS A 170 -14.44 31.02 -8.74
CA LYS A 170 -13.11 31.13 -8.11
C LYS A 170 -13.14 30.83 -6.61
N GLU A 171 -14.09 31.42 -5.89
CA GLU A 171 -14.24 31.26 -4.44
C GLU A 171 -14.46 29.78 -4.06
N HIS A 172 -15.40 29.11 -4.74
CA HIS A 172 -15.65 27.68 -4.54
C HIS A 172 -14.41 26.81 -4.81
N PHE A 173 -13.59 27.18 -5.80
CA PHE A 173 -12.37 26.44 -6.11
C PHE A 173 -11.27 26.66 -5.07
N GLU A 174 -11.10 27.87 -4.57
CA GLU A 174 -10.15 28.15 -3.48
C GLU A 174 -10.57 27.46 -2.19
N GLU A 175 -11.87 27.48 -1.83
CA GLU A 175 -12.39 26.74 -0.67
C GLU A 175 -12.10 25.24 -0.78
N ARG A 176 -12.36 24.64 -1.96
CA ARG A 176 -12.11 23.22 -2.18
C ARG A 176 -10.62 22.89 -2.12
N LYS A 177 -9.76 23.73 -2.67
CA LYS A 177 -8.31 23.57 -2.60
C LYS A 177 -7.83 23.65 -1.15
N GLU A 178 -8.26 24.66 -0.41
CA GLU A 178 -7.92 24.84 1.00
C GLU A 178 -8.35 23.62 1.84
N MET A 179 -9.53 23.07 1.58
CA MET A 179 -9.99 21.84 2.22
C MET A 179 -9.07 20.64 1.92
N LEU A 180 -8.68 20.44 0.66
CA LEU A 180 -7.77 19.35 0.28
C LEU A 180 -6.38 19.54 0.86
N ASP A 181 -5.86 20.77 0.87
CA ASP A 181 -4.57 21.12 1.47
C ASP A 181 -4.58 20.81 2.98
N LYS A 182 -5.65 21.18 3.68
CA LYS A 182 -5.84 20.84 5.12
C LYS A 182 -5.87 19.33 5.34
N ARG A 183 -6.61 18.56 4.52
CA ARG A 183 -6.64 17.09 4.61
C ARG A 183 -5.24 16.51 4.42
N VAL A 184 -4.54 16.90 3.36
CA VAL A 184 -3.18 16.41 3.06
C VAL A 184 -2.21 16.77 4.17
N PHE A 185 -2.27 17.98 4.71
CA PHE A 185 -1.46 18.38 5.86
C PHE A 185 -1.70 17.48 7.08
N ILE A 186 -2.96 17.22 7.45
CA ILE A 186 -3.30 16.35 8.60
C ILE A 186 -2.80 14.91 8.37
N MET A 187 -2.99 14.38 7.16
CA MET A 187 -2.53 13.03 6.83
C MET A 187 -1.00 12.93 6.78
N GLU A 188 -0.30 13.99 6.36
CA GLU A 188 1.16 14.00 6.35
C GLU A 188 1.73 13.93 7.77
N GLU A 189 1.06 14.57 8.73
CA GLU A 189 1.46 14.53 10.15
C GLU A 189 1.16 13.17 10.80
N LYS A 190 -0.01 12.57 10.52
CA LYS A 190 -0.52 11.41 11.27
C LYS A 190 -0.45 10.07 10.55
N GLY A 191 -0.30 10.08 9.23
CA GLY A 191 -0.31 8.88 8.41
C GLY A 191 0.93 8.00 8.61
N ILE A 192 0.79 6.73 8.23
CA ILE A 192 1.87 5.76 8.21
C ILE A 192 2.86 6.15 7.10
N ASN A 193 4.14 6.30 7.48
CA ASN A 193 5.23 6.53 6.54
C ASN A 193 5.72 5.21 5.95
N LEU A 194 5.12 4.77 4.84
CA LEU A 194 5.49 3.55 4.10
C LEU A 194 6.75 3.75 3.25
N ASN A 195 7.88 4.01 3.90
CA ASN A 195 9.18 4.04 3.25
C ASN A 195 9.83 2.65 3.20
N ASN A 196 10.99 2.57 2.55
CA ASN A 196 11.73 1.32 2.38
C ASN A 196 12.13 0.70 3.72
N GLU A 197 12.49 1.53 4.70
CA GLU A 197 12.88 1.10 6.05
C GLU A 197 11.70 0.47 6.80
N TYR A 198 10.53 1.11 6.77
CA TYR A 198 9.30 0.60 7.38
C TYR A 198 8.89 -0.74 6.76
N TYR A 199 8.93 -0.81 5.42
CA TYR A 199 8.68 -2.05 4.70
C TYR A 199 9.66 -3.15 5.12
N ALA A 200 10.97 -2.89 5.07
CA ALA A 200 11.99 -3.87 5.44
C ALA A 200 11.82 -4.39 6.87
N GLU A 201 11.58 -3.51 7.84
CA GLU A 201 11.41 -3.94 9.23
C GLU A 201 10.21 -4.87 9.38
N ASN A 202 9.06 -4.55 8.78
CA ASN A 202 7.88 -5.43 8.82
C ASN A 202 8.14 -6.79 8.14
N ILE A 203 8.78 -6.79 6.97
CA ILE A 203 9.08 -8.03 6.24
C ILE A 203 10.09 -8.90 6.98
N LYS A 204 11.10 -8.29 7.60
CA LYS A 204 12.05 -8.96 8.46
C LYS A 204 11.33 -9.63 9.62
N GLN A 205 10.46 -8.91 10.33
CA GLN A 205 9.68 -9.49 11.44
C GLN A 205 8.82 -10.66 10.96
N ARG A 206 8.13 -10.53 9.82
CA ARG A 206 7.35 -11.60 9.19
C ARG A 206 8.19 -12.82 8.80
N ASN A 207 9.42 -12.64 8.35
CA ASN A 207 10.29 -13.75 7.94
C ASN A 207 11.00 -14.41 9.12
N LEU A 208 11.23 -13.68 10.22
CA LEU A 208 11.80 -14.20 11.46
C LEU A 208 10.75 -14.88 12.35
N ALA A 209 9.53 -14.32 12.42
CA ALA A 209 8.40 -14.90 13.14
C ALA A 209 7.66 -15.90 12.25
N LYS A 210 7.51 -17.16 12.68
CA LYS A 210 6.62 -18.14 12.01
C LYS A 210 5.12 -17.82 12.19
N LYS A 211 4.69 -16.54 12.19
CA LYS A 211 3.29 -16.13 12.38
C LYS A 211 2.92 -14.95 11.47
N ASN A 212 1.72 -15.02 10.90
CA ASN A 212 1.12 -13.98 10.07
C ASN A 212 0.81 -12.73 10.91
N TYR A 213 1.10 -11.55 10.35
CA TYR A 213 0.71 -10.26 10.92
C TYR A 213 -0.64 -9.85 10.30
N THR A 214 -1.67 -9.77 11.12
CA THR A 214 -2.92 -9.07 10.77
C THR A 214 -2.97 -7.81 11.64
N PRO A 215 -3.21 -6.63 11.06
CA PRO A 215 -3.29 -5.41 11.86
C PRO A 215 -4.57 -5.42 12.68
N VAL A 216 -4.45 -5.05 13.95
CA VAL A 216 -5.59 -4.64 14.77
C VAL A 216 -6.11 -3.34 14.18
N LYS A 217 -7.34 -3.35 13.63
CA LYS A 217 -8.05 -2.11 13.32
C LYS A 217 -8.20 -1.32 14.61
N GLU A 218 -7.90 -0.03 14.61
CA GLU A 218 -8.36 0.86 15.68
C GLU A 218 -9.89 0.78 15.74
N VAL A 219 -10.39 0.02 16.71
CA VAL A 219 -11.81 -0.15 16.96
C VAL A 219 -12.32 1.17 17.54
N LYS A 220 -13.23 1.84 16.81
CA LYS A 220 -14.05 2.91 17.40
C LYS A 220 -14.73 2.34 18.66
N GLU A 221 -14.44 2.96 19.79
CA GLU A 221 -14.61 2.51 21.19
C GLU A 221 -15.75 1.50 21.46
N LEU A 222 -15.38 0.26 21.80
CA LEU A 222 -16.23 -0.75 22.48
C LEU A 222 -16.44 -0.40 23.98
N PRO A 223 -17.41 -1.03 24.67
CA PRO A 223 -17.54 -0.94 26.12
C PRO A 223 -16.34 -1.59 26.85
N LYS A 224 -15.77 -0.87 27.83
CA LYS A 224 -14.50 -1.15 28.52
C LYS A 224 -14.26 -2.59 29.02
N LYS A 225 -15.32 -3.36 29.32
CA LYS A 225 -15.21 -4.74 29.83
C LYS A 225 -15.04 -5.82 28.76
N TYR A 226 -15.22 -5.47 27.49
CA TYR A 226 -15.08 -6.39 26.35
C TYR A 226 -13.95 -5.99 25.40
N GLN A 227 -13.33 -4.82 25.57
CA GLN A 227 -12.12 -4.42 24.84
C GLN A 227 -11.04 -5.51 24.97
N ASP A 228 -10.79 -5.97 26.20
CA ASP A 228 -9.71 -6.91 26.52
C ASP A 228 -9.81 -8.25 25.76
N ILE A 229 -11.02 -8.67 25.37
CA ILE A 229 -11.26 -9.91 24.63
C ILE A 229 -11.17 -9.65 23.12
N VAL A 230 -11.70 -8.52 22.65
CA VAL A 230 -11.65 -8.16 21.23
C VAL A 230 -10.22 -7.87 20.77
N ASP A 231 -9.38 -7.29 21.63
CA ASP A 231 -7.98 -7.02 21.34
C ASP A 231 -7.14 -8.30 21.13
N LEU A 232 -7.63 -9.44 21.60
CA LEU A 232 -6.98 -10.74 21.46
C LEU A 232 -7.48 -11.56 20.25
N LEU A 233 -8.61 -11.18 19.65
CA LEU A 233 -9.22 -11.93 18.54
C LEU A 233 -8.45 -11.84 17.20
N PRO A 234 -7.79 -10.73 16.82
CA PRO A 234 -7.03 -10.66 15.56
C PRO A 234 -5.82 -11.61 15.50
N TYR A 235 -5.40 -12.16 16.64
CA TYR A 235 -4.26 -13.07 16.77
C TYR A 235 -4.66 -14.49 17.17
N ALA A 236 -5.96 -14.76 17.26
CA ALA A 236 -6.46 -16.06 17.62
C ALA A 236 -6.17 -17.06 16.50
N SER A 237 -5.52 -18.18 16.85
CA SER A 237 -5.38 -19.29 15.90
C SER A 237 -6.75 -19.87 15.57
N ASP A 238 -6.95 -20.38 14.35
CA ASP A 238 -8.21 -20.99 13.90
C ASP A 238 -8.77 -22.00 14.90
N LYS A 239 -7.90 -22.83 15.48
CA LYS A 239 -8.26 -23.82 16.52
C LYS A 239 -8.88 -23.20 17.78
N PHE A 240 -8.41 -22.02 18.18
CA PHE A 240 -8.91 -21.31 19.36
C PHE A 240 -10.27 -20.65 19.09
N LEU A 241 -10.45 -20.09 17.88
CA LEU A 241 -11.75 -19.56 17.44
C LEU A 241 -12.80 -20.67 17.37
N GLU A 242 -12.41 -21.85 16.89
CA GLU A 242 -13.25 -23.03 16.79
C GLU A 242 -13.64 -23.59 18.19
N ASP A 243 -12.70 -23.63 19.13
CA ASP A 243 -12.96 -24.02 20.53
C ASP A 243 -13.92 -23.06 21.25
N ILE A 244 -13.79 -21.74 21.01
CA ILE A 244 -14.74 -20.74 21.53
C ILE A 244 -16.13 -20.95 20.93
N HIS A 245 -16.21 -21.16 19.62
CA HIS A 245 -17.47 -21.34 18.93
C HIS A 245 -18.22 -22.60 19.43
N ASN A 246 -17.48 -23.69 19.66
CA ASN A 246 -18.04 -24.93 20.20
C ASN A 246 -18.54 -24.77 21.64
N LYS A 247 -17.77 -24.11 22.52
CA LYS A 247 -18.21 -23.83 23.90
C LYS A 247 -19.47 -22.97 23.97
N LEU A 248 -19.56 -21.93 23.14
CA LEU A 248 -20.75 -21.07 23.09
C LEU A 248 -21.99 -21.85 22.62
N LYS A 249 -21.80 -22.79 21.69
CA LYS A 249 -22.88 -23.66 21.21
C LYS A 249 -23.40 -24.60 22.31
N THR A 250 -22.49 -25.23 23.07
CA THR A 250 -22.86 -26.10 24.21
C THR A 250 -23.55 -25.32 25.33
N MET A 251 -23.10 -24.09 25.61
CA MET A 251 -23.75 -23.22 26.61
C MET A 251 -25.16 -22.81 26.19
N LYS A 252 -25.39 -22.61 24.89
CA LYS A 252 -26.71 -22.29 24.34
C LYS A 252 -27.67 -23.49 24.40
N GLU A 253 -27.15 -24.70 24.19
CA GLU A 253 -27.91 -25.96 24.33
C GLU A 253 -28.29 -26.23 25.80
N ILE A 254 -27.40 -25.95 26.76
CA ILE A 254 -27.67 -26.07 28.21
C ILE A 254 -28.71 -25.04 28.70
N GLN A 255 -28.81 -23.88 28.05
CA GLN A 255 -29.84 -22.87 28.37
C GLN A 255 -31.20 -23.14 27.71
N SER A 256 -31.28 -24.11 26.81
CA SER A 256 -32.51 -24.56 26.14
C SER A 256 -33.09 -25.87 26.70
N LEU A 257 -32.48 -26.42 27.75
CA LEU A 257 -32.99 -27.50 28.61
C LEU A 257 -33.60 -26.92 29.87
#